data_AF-A0AAU2PJC2-F1
#
_entry.id   AF-A0AAU2PJC2-F1
#
_cell.length_a   1.000
_cell.length_b   1.000
_cell.length_c   1.000
_cell.angle_alpha   90.00
_cell.angle_beta   90.00
_cell.angle_gamma   90.00
#
_symmetry.space_group_name_H-M   'P 1'
#
loop_
_entity.id
_entity.type
_entity.pdbx_description
1 polymer ?
#
loop_
_entity_poly.entity_id
_entity_poly.type
_entity_poly.pdbx_seq_one_letter_code
_entity_poly.pdbx_strand_id
1 'polypeptide(L)'
;MTDEGRKLTRVVQTCSACPSQWDAWTADGQYLYLRYRHGVGCVEWHPGPDDDADTPDSWNEGLSGLLVEWDDGTDGGVIGLEDFLVAAGLVLAPGASVS
;
A
#
# COMPACT_ATOMS: atom_id res chain seq x y z
N MET A 1 -3.66 3.86 -13.18
CA MET A 1 -4.38 4.13 -11.92
C MET A 1 -5.35 5.28 -12.12
N THR A 2 -6.64 5.03 -11.84
CA THR A 2 -7.74 6.02 -11.89
C THR A 2 -7.58 7.08 -10.79
N ASP A 3 -8.43 8.12 -10.79
CA ASP A 3 -8.47 9.10 -9.69
C ASP A 3 -8.95 8.45 -8.39
N GLU A 4 -10.02 7.65 -8.46
CA GLU A 4 -10.56 6.90 -7.32
C GLU A 4 -9.59 5.84 -6.81
N GLY A 5 -8.83 5.20 -7.70
CA GLY A 5 -7.78 4.25 -7.33
C GLY A 5 -6.63 4.89 -6.56
N ARG A 6 -6.48 6.23 -6.56
CA ARG A 6 -5.47 6.96 -5.76
C ARG A 6 -5.98 7.46 -4.42
N LYS A 7 -7.29 7.43 -4.19
CA LYS A 7 -7.92 7.92 -2.97
C LYS A 7 -8.11 6.76 -1.99
N LEU A 8 -7.47 6.83 -0.84
CA LEU A 8 -7.59 5.81 0.21
C LEU A 8 -8.72 6.16 1.16
N THR A 9 -9.67 5.25 1.34
CA THR A 9 -10.81 5.38 2.26
C THR A 9 -10.52 4.78 3.63
N ARG A 10 -9.60 3.81 3.69
CA ARG A 10 -9.13 3.18 4.92
C ARG A 10 -7.66 2.86 4.80
N VAL A 11 -6.91 3.11 5.86
CA VAL A 11 -5.50 2.71 6.01
C VAL A 11 -5.31 2.14 7.42
N VAL A 12 -4.71 0.96 7.51
CA VAL A 12 -4.40 0.28 8.77
C VAL A 12 -2.91 0.03 8.82
N GLN A 13 -2.22 0.55 9.84
CA GLN A 13 -0.81 0.27 10.04
C GLN A 13 -0.63 -1.12 10.63
N THR A 14 0.02 -2.01 9.88
CA THR A 14 0.28 -3.39 10.30
C THR A 14 1.66 -3.55 10.93
N CYS A 15 2.62 -2.71 10.55
CA CYS A 15 3.92 -2.59 11.21
C CYS A 15 4.42 -1.14 11.17
N SER A 16 4.86 -0.62 12.32
CA SER A 16 5.44 0.73 12.46
C SER A 16 6.96 0.76 12.53
N ALA A 17 7.60 -0.41 12.50
CA ALA A 17 9.05 -0.56 12.62
C ALA A 17 9.69 -0.71 11.23
N CYS A 18 10.70 -1.58 11.12
CA CYS A 18 11.39 -1.90 9.86
C CYS A 18 11.01 -3.32 9.43
N PRO A 19 10.19 -3.48 8.36
CA PRO A 19 9.65 -2.45 7.48
C PRO A 19 8.45 -1.69 8.06
N SER A 20 8.20 -0.48 7.58
CA SER A 20 6.92 0.21 7.80
C SER A 20 5.90 -0.32 6.80
N GLN A 21 4.71 -0.69 7.26
CA GLN A 21 3.72 -1.42 6.48
C GLN A 21 2.29 -0.96 6.78
N TRP A 22 1.47 -0.91 5.72
CA TRP A 22 0.05 -0.62 5.83
C TRP A 22 -0.76 -1.46 4.86
N ASP A 23 -1.96 -1.78 5.31
CA ASP A 23 -3.05 -2.25 4.47
C ASP A 23 -3.93 -1.04 4.14
N ALA A 24 -4.26 -0.84 2.85
CA ALA A 24 -5.11 0.26 2.44
C ALA A 24 -6.19 -0.16 1.46
N TRP A 25 -7.29 0.58 1.48
CA TRP A 25 -8.42 0.39 0.58
C TRP A 25 -8.68 1.67 -0.18
N THR A 26 -8.69 1.57 -1.49
CA THR A 26 -9.01 2.69 -2.39
C THR A 26 -10.51 2.96 -2.44
N ALA A 27 -10.92 4.07 -3.05
CA ALA A 27 -12.32 4.44 -3.19
C ALA A 27 -13.09 3.57 -4.19
N ASP A 28 -12.41 2.91 -5.13
CA ASP A 28 -13.00 1.94 -6.06
C ASP A 28 -12.99 0.50 -5.51
N GLY A 29 -12.55 0.31 -4.27
CA GLY A 29 -12.59 -0.98 -3.57
C GLY A 29 -11.35 -1.85 -3.74
N GLN A 30 -10.34 -1.38 -4.50
CA GLN A 30 -9.05 -2.08 -4.61
C GLN A 30 -8.30 -2.06 -3.27
N TYR A 31 -7.87 -3.24 -2.82
CA TYR A 31 -6.93 -3.39 -1.72
C TYR A 31 -5.49 -3.16 -2.18
N LEU A 32 -4.74 -2.41 -1.38
CA LEU A 32 -3.33 -2.11 -1.59
C LEU A 32 -2.52 -2.53 -0.37
N TYR A 33 -1.36 -3.12 -0.65
CA TYR A 33 -0.32 -3.37 0.33
C TYR A 33 0.81 -2.35 0.15
N LEU A 34 1.13 -1.64 1.21
CA LEU A 34 2.09 -0.54 1.23
C LEU A 34 3.27 -0.99 2.09
N ARG A 35 4.49 -0.89 1.55
CA ARG A 35 5.70 -1.31 2.27
C ARG A 35 6.85 -0.36 2.01
N TYR A 36 7.54 0.04 3.08
CA TYR A 36 8.80 0.77 3.00
C TYR A 36 9.93 0.01 3.71
N ARG A 37 11.04 -0.23 3.01
CA ARG A 37 12.20 -0.94 3.53
C ARG A 37 13.47 -0.61 2.73
N HIS A 38 14.58 -0.37 3.42
CA HIS A 38 15.88 -0.11 2.78
C HIS A 38 15.82 1.07 1.79
N GLY A 39 15.10 2.15 2.14
CA GLY A 39 14.86 3.30 1.26
C GLY A 39 13.86 3.05 0.12
N VAL A 40 13.38 1.82 -0.02
CA VAL A 40 12.49 1.42 -1.11
C VAL A 40 11.05 1.41 -0.63
N GLY A 41 10.19 2.18 -1.30
CA GLY A 41 8.75 2.16 -1.13
C GLY A 41 8.08 1.38 -2.26
N CYS A 42 7.12 0.52 -1.91
CA CYS A 42 6.34 -0.27 -2.86
C CYS A 42 4.85 -0.14 -2.56
N VAL A 43 4.05 0.02 -3.61
CA VAL A 43 2.59 -0.12 -3.58
C VAL A 43 2.20 -1.27 -4.49
N GLU A 44 1.60 -2.30 -3.90
CA GLU A 44 1.16 -3.50 -4.59
C GLU A 44 -0.36 -3.61 -4.46
N TRP A 45 -1.03 -4.11 -5.50
CA TRP A 45 -2.45 -4.43 -5.45
C TRP A 45 -2.64 -5.94 -5.24
N HIS A 46 -3.61 -6.32 -4.41
CA HIS A 46 -3.99 -7.72 -4.15
C HIS A 46 -5.52 -7.86 -4.10
N PRO A 47 -6.07 -9.08 -4.17
CA PRO A 47 -7.51 -9.31 -4.06
C PRO A 47 -8.07 -8.85 -2.70
N GLY A 48 -7.27 -9.01 -1.66
CA GLY A 48 -7.58 -8.57 -0.30
C GLY A 48 -6.93 -9.49 0.73
N PRO A 49 -6.91 -9.11 2.02
CA PRO A 49 -6.37 -9.91 3.11
C PRO A 49 -7.41 -10.92 3.66
N ASP A 50 -8.70 -10.71 3.37
CA ASP A 50 -9.82 -11.52 3.87
C ASP A 50 -10.27 -12.61 2.89
N ASP A 51 -9.80 -12.58 1.65
CA ASP A 51 -10.09 -13.65 0.72
C ASP A 51 -9.24 -14.87 1.12
N ASP A 52 -9.83 -16.08 1.06
CA ASP A 52 -9.10 -17.36 0.97
C ASP A 52 -8.15 -17.43 -0.25
N ALA A 53 -7.96 -16.30 -0.93
CA ALA A 53 -7.02 -16.02 -1.98
C ALA A 53 -5.67 -15.52 -1.47
N ASP A 54 -5.33 -15.39 -0.18
CA ASP A 54 -3.90 -15.27 0.19
C ASP A 54 -3.18 -16.64 0.14
N THR A 55 -3.27 -17.29 -1.01
CA THR A 55 -2.56 -18.53 -1.33
C THR A 55 -1.45 -18.22 -2.33
N PRO A 56 -0.32 -18.94 -2.34
CA PRO A 56 0.72 -18.76 -3.34
C PRO A 56 0.22 -18.78 -4.79
N ASP A 57 -0.93 -19.39 -5.06
CA ASP A 57 -1.55 -19.45 -6.38
C ASP A 57 -2.20 -18.12 -6.80
N SER A 58 -2.78 -17.33 -5.88
CA SER A 58 -3.35 -16.02 -6.23
C SER A 58 -2.29 -15.00 -6.66
N TRP A 59 -1.11 -15.08 -6.04
CA TRP A 59 0.05 -14.28 -6.42
C TRP A 59 0.53 -14.66 -7.84
N ASN A 60 0.37 -15.93 -8.23
CA ASN A 60 0.79 -16.47 -9.52
C ASN A 60 -0.27 -16.39 -10.64
N GLU A 61 -1.56 -16.23 -10.31
CA GLU A 61 -2.64 -16.11 -11.30
C GLU A 61 -2.81 -14.69 -11.87
N GLY A 62 -1.87 -13.78 -11.58
CA GLY A 62 -1.97 -12.39 -12.00
C GLY A 62 -3.06 -11.63 -11.29
N LEU A 63 -3.44 -12.07 -10.07
CA LEU A 63 -4.39 -11.39 -9.19
C LEU A 63 -3.68 -10.42 -8.23
N SER A 64 -2.38 -10.20 -8.44
CA SER A 64 -1.60 -9.17 -7.75
C SER A 64 -0.58 -8.51 -8.69
N GLY A 65 -0.08 -7.35 -8.29
CA GLY A 65 1.01 -6.71 -9.02
C GLY A 65 1.49 -5.39 -8.44
N LEU A 66 2.62 -4.92 -8.97
CA LEU A 66 3.25 -3.67 -8.57
C LEU A 66 2.62 -2.47 -9.28
N LEU A 67 2.16 -1.48 -8.51
CA LEU A 67 1.66 -0.21 -9.04
C LEU A 67 2.75 0.86 -9.06
N VAL A 68 3.49 0.97 -7.96
CA VAL A 68 4.50 2.00 -7.75
C VAL A 68 5.67 1.38 -7.00
N GLU A 69 6.88 1.65 -7.47
CA GLU A 69 8.12 1.41 -6.73
C GLU A 69 9.00 2.65 -6.86
N TRP A 70 9.64 3.04 -5.76
CA TRP A 70 10.63 4.09 -5.75
C TRP A 70 11.74 3.77 -4.76
N ASP A 71 12.89 4.39 -4.99
CA ASP A 71 14.05 4.39 -4.11
C ASP A 71 14.33 5.85 -3.74
N ASP A 72 14.32 6.16 -2.45
CA ASP A 72 14.60 7.51 -1.94
C ASP A 72 16.11 7.81 -1.79
N GLY A 73 16.96 6.85 -2.14
CA GLY A 73 18.42 6.91 -2.04
C GLY A 73 18.95 6.72 -0.61
N THR A 74 18.09 6.39 0.34
CA THR A 74 18.46 6.06 1.72
C THR A 74 18.50 4.55 1.93
N ASP A 75 19.04 4.09 3.05
CA ASP A 75 18.85 2.71 3.53
C ASP A 75 17.83 2.71 4.70
N GLY A 76 16.82 3.59 4.59
CA GLY A 76 15.84 3.85 5.63
C GLY A 76 14.92 2.65 5.87
N GLY A 77 14.62 2.37 7.14
CA GLY A 77 13.71 1.29 7.52
C GLY A 77 12.31 1.77 7.94
N VAL A 78 12.15 3.06 8.22
CA VAL A 78 10.94 3.64 8.81
C VAL A 78 10.56 4.91 8.06
N ILE A 79 9.28 5.06 7.74
CA ILE A 79 8.71 6.26 7.12
C ILE A 79 7.32 6.54 7.71
N GLY A 80 6.93 7.81 7.79
CA GLY A 80 5.58 8.19 8.17
C GLY A 80 4.57 7.89 7.05
N LEU A 81 3.30 7.67 7.40
CA LEU A 81 2.25 7.42 6.41
C LEU A 81 2.12 8.60 5.43
N GLU A 82 2.10 9.84 5.91
CA GLU A 82 1.94 11.03 5.06
C GLU A 82 3.05 11.13 4.00
N ASP A 83 4.31 10.96 4.41
CA ASP A 83 5.47 10.99 3.51
C ASP A 83 5.40 9.85 2.49
N PHE A 84 5.01 8.66 2.93
CA PHE A 84 4.82 7.51 2.04
C PHE A 84 3.74 7.80 0.98
N LEU A 85 2.58 8.33 1.37
CA LEU A 85 1.49 8.61 0.44
C LEU A 85 1.89 9.67 -0.60
N VAL A 86 2.60 10.72 -0.16
CA VAL A 86 3.14 11.74 -1.08
C VAL A 86 4.09 11.13 -2.09
N ALA A 87 5.04 10.30 -1.65
CA ALA A 87 5.99 9.64 -2.53
C ALA A 87 5.31 8.66 -3.51
N ALA A 88 4.26 7.97 -3.07
CA ALA A 88 3.47 7.04 -3.88
C ALA A 88 2.49 7.73 -4.84
N GLY A 89 2.24 9.03 -4.70
CA GLY A 89 1.17 9.73 -5.44
C GLY A 89 -0.24 9.30 -5.01
N LEU A 90 -0.40 8.87 -3.76
CA LEU A 90 -1.65 8.50 -3.11
C LEU A 90 -2.16 9.64 -2.22
N VAL A 91 -3.47 9.68 -1.98
CA VAL A 91 -4.09 10.68 -1.10
C VAL A 91 -5.17 10.03 -0.23
N LEU A 92 -5.40 10.59 0.96
CA LEU A 92 -6.56 10.20 1.77
C LEU A 92 -7.84 10.82 1.20
N ALA A 93 -8.90 10.02 1.09
CA ALA A 93 -10.23 10.52 0.80
C ALA A 93 -10.77 11.36 1.98
N PRO A 94 -11.69 12.32 1.75
CA PRO A 94 -12.38 13.00 2.85
C PRO A 94 -13.06 11.99 3.78
N GLY A 95 -12.77 12.07 5.08
CA GLY A 95 -13.32 11.16 6.08
C GLY A 95 -12.68 9.76 6.10
N ALA A 96 -11.51 9.58 5.45
CA ALA A 96 -10.78 8.32 5.52
C ALA A 96 -10.45 7.91 6.96
N SER A 97 -10.56 6.61 7.23
CA SER A 97 -10.17 6.04 8.52
C SER A 97 -8.68 5.68 8.50
N VAL A 98 -7.93 6.13 9.50
CA VAL A 98 -6.52 5.79 9.70
C VAL A 98 -6.36 5.24 11.11
N SER A 99 -5.77 4.04 11.25
CA SER A 99 -5.58 3.35 12.54
C SER A 99 -4.26 2.61 12.62
#